data_AF-A0A7S3MZT0-F1
#
_entry.id   AF-A0A7S3MZT0-F1
#
_cell.length_a   1.000
_cell.length_b   1.000
_cell.length_c   1.000
_cell.angle_alpha   90.00
_cell.angle_beta   90.00
_cell.angle_gamma   90.00
#
_symmetry.space_group_name_H-M   'P 1'
#
loop_
_entity.id
_entity.type
_entity.pdbx_description
1 polymer ?
#
loop_
_entity_poly.entity_id
_entity_poly.type
_entity_poly.pdbx_seq_one_letter_code
_entity_poly.pdbx_strand_id
1 'polypeptide(L)'
;RSTPKEFGEETRENYILTIVDAIEEMAPKIPTLKVKYIASVNRNYSAEVAKEVVDLLVKVRDDQKAKGKEPTAIGIELSGDPRSGEFEKFKPHFRRAQELGFKTTLHCAECKEQKLEAQEMIDFKPDRLGHCIYLSKQQIKQVAEMGIPVEVCPTSNVASTQCSLASFLPHIKEFEMFKHNTVICCDDTLLF
;
A
#
# COMPACT_ATOMS: atom_id res chain seq x y z
N ARG A 1 7.75 -0.11 2.06
CA ARG A 1 6.88 1.05 1.76
C ARG A 1 7.32 2.21 2.66
N SER A 2 7.21 3.46 2.23
CA SER A 2 7.53 4.64 3.07
C SER A 2 6.87 5.90 2.52
N THR A 3 6.37 6.77 3.40
CA THR A 3 5.79 8.07 3.06
C THR A 3 6.88 9.09 2.75
N PRO A 4 6.97 9.63 1.51
CA PRO A 4 7.86 10.74 1.20
C PRO A 4 7.51 11.98 2.03
N LYS A 5 8.51 12.55 2.71
CA LYS A 5 8.35 13.70 3.60
C LYS A 5 9.08 14.92 3.05
N GLU A 6 8.59 16.08 3.44
CA GLU A 6 9.28 17.36 3.30
C GLU A 6 9.69 17.84 4.69
N PHE A 7 10.93 18.31 4.82
CA PHE A 7 11.42 18.87 6.07
C PHE A 7 12.57 19.85 5.81
N GLY A 8 12.34 21.13 6.12
CA GLY A 8 13.33 22.18 5.85
C GLY A 8 13.58 22.32 4.35
N GLU A 9 14.84 22.12 3.94
CA GLU A 9 15.26 22.16 2.52
C GLU A 9 15.06 20.81 1.80
N GLU A 10 14.79 19.73 2.54
CA GLU A 10 14.59 18.40 1.97
C GLU A 10 13.18 18.26 1.38
N THR A 11 13.13 17.92 0.10
CA THR A 11 11.87 17.72 -0.64
C THR A 11 11.45 16.24 -0.68
N ARG A 12 10.19 15.97 -1.04
CA ARG A 12 9.73 14.60 -1.32
C ARG A 12 10.55 13.94 -2.42
N GLU A 13 11.03 14.72 -3.39
CA GLU A 13 11.91 14.23 -4.44
C GLU A 13 13.24 13.73 -3.85
N ASN A 14 13.90 14.55 -3.01
CA ASN A 14 15.14 14.15 -2.33
C ASN A 14 14.94 12.88 -1.52
N TYR A 15 13.81 12.78 -0.81
CA TYR A 15 13.46 11.60 -0.01
C TYR A 15 13.33 10.33 -0.87
N ILE A 16 12.59 10.38 -1.97
CA ILE A 16 12.39 9.23 -2.88
C ILE A 16 13.72 8.83 -3.50
N LEU A 17 14.49 9.80 -4.01
CA LEU A 17 15.80 9.54 -4.62
C LEU A 17 16.76 8.88 -3.63
N THR A 18 16.82 9.36 -2.39
CA THR A 18 17.65 8.76 -1.34
C THR A 18 17.35 7.28 -1.12
N ILE A 19 16.06 6.91 -1.07
CA ILE A 19 15.66 5.50 -0.92
C ILE A 19 16.03 4.70 -2.17
N VAL A 20 15.76 5.23 -3.36
CA VAL A 20 16.03 4.54 -4.62
C VAL A 20 17.54 4.31 -4.81
N ASP A 21 18.36 5.33 -4.57
CA ASP A 21 19.82 5.25 -4.67
C ASP A 21 20.39 4.23 -3.69
N ALA A 22 19.90 4.23 -2.43
CA ALA A 22 20.32 3.24 -1.44
C ALA A 22 19.98 1.80 -1.86
N ILE A 23 18.78 1.57 -2.42
CA ILE A 23 18.39 0.25 -2.94
C ILE A 23 19.28 -0.16 -4.11
N GLU A 24 19.54 0.75 -5.06
CA GLU A 24 20.38 0.47 -6.22
C GLU A 24 21.84 0.18 -5.82
N GLU A 25 22.39 0.90 -4.86
CA GLU A 25 23.75 0.71 -4.35
C GLU A 25 23.91 -0.65 -3.66
N MET A 26 22.88 -1.10 -2.93
CA MET A 26 22.92 -2.34 -2.16
C MET A 26 22.55 -3.58 -2.98
N ALA A 27 21.76 -3.44 -4.04
CA ALA A 27 21.35 -4.55 -4.91
C ALA A 27 22.50 -5.46 -5.37
N PRO A 28 23.64 -4.96 -5.90
CA PRO A 28 24.76 -5.82 -6.30
C PRO A 28 25.51 -6.44 -5.11
N LYS A 29 25.42 -5.84 -3.90
CA LYS A 29 26.08 -6.34 -2.69
C LYS A 29 25.29 -7.48 -2.03
N ILE A 30 23.97 -7.55 -2.26
CA ILE A 30 23.08 -8.57 -1.69
C ILE A 30 22.18 -9.17 -2.81
N PRO A 31 22.75 -9.93 -3.76
CA PRO A 31 22.04 -10.37 -4.98
C PRO A 31 20.86 -11.32 -4.71
N THR A 32 20.81 -11.94 -3.52
CA THR A 32 19.72 -12.84 -3.11
C THR A 32 18.47 -12.09 -2.66
N LEU A 33 18.58 -10.79 -2.36
CA LEU A 33 17.47 -9.97 -1.87
C LEU A 33 17.03 -8.97 -2.93
N LYS A 34 15.86 -9.21 -3.54
CA LYS A 34 15.25 -8.26 -4.47
C LYS A 34 14.41 -7.25 -3.70
N VAL A 35 14.85 -6.00 -3.67
CA VAL A 35 14.14 -4.90 -3.01
C VAL A 35 13.48 -4.02 -4.06
N LYS A 36 12.23 -3.62 -3.80
CA LYS A 36 11.48 -2.64 -4.58
C LYS A 36 10.80 -1.66 -3.63
N TYR A 37 10.52 -0.46 -4.13
CA TYR A 37 9.94 0.63 -3.35
C TYR A 37 8.48 0.88 -3.74
N ILE A 38 7.65 1.11 -2.72
CA ILE A 38 6.25 1.55 -2.83
C ILE A 38 6.15 2.84 -2.03
N ALA A 39 5.78 3.94 -2.70
CA ALA A 39 5.62 5.23 -2.04
C ALA A 39 4.27 5.30 -1.35
N SER A 40 4.27 5.73 -0.09
CA SER A 40 3.05 5.81 0.71
C SER A 40 2.45 7.21 0.65
N VAL A 41 1.18 7.30 0.30
CA VAL A 41 0.37 8.50 0.48
C VAL A 41 -0.31 8.40 1.85
N ASN A 42 0.01 9.34 2.74
CA ASN A 42 -0.68 9.42 4.03
C ASN A 42 -2.05 10.08 3.82
N ARG A 43 -3.14 9.41 4.22
CA ARG A 43 -4.52 9.93 4.11
C ARG A 43 -4.77 11.24 4.87
N ASN A 44 -3.91 11.59 5.84
CA ASN A 44 -3.95 12.89 6.53
C ASN A 44 -3.47 14.06 5.65
N TYR A 45 -2.86 13.78 4.50
CA TYR A 45 -2.39 14.80 3.58
C TYR A 45 -3.44 15.18 2.52
N SER A 46 -3.11 16.18 1.72
CA SER A 46 -3.97 16.69 0.67
C SER A 46 -3.91 15.80 -0.59
N ALA A 47 -4.89 15.95 -1.50
CA ALA A 47 -4.92 15.17 -2.74
C ALA A 47 -3.75 15.56 -3.65
N GLU A 48 -3.33 16.82 -3.55
CA GLU A 48 -2.20 17.40 -4.26
C GLU A 48 -0.89 16.70 -3.91
N VAL A 49 -0.72 16.25 -2.65
CA VAL A 49 0.45 15.44 -2.27
C VAL A 49 0.43 14.08 -2.98
N ALA A 50 -0.74 13.46 -3.15
CA ALA A 50 -0.83 12.21 -3.91
C ALA A 50 -0.52 12.43 -5.40
N LYS A 51 -0.99 13.54 -5.98
CA LYS A 51 -0.63 13.94 -7.35
C LYS A 51 0.88 14.10 -7.49
N GLU A 52 1.50 14.85 -6.58
CA GLU A 52 2.94 15.10 -6.56
C GLU A 52 3.73 13.79 -6.46
N VAL A 53 3.35 12.90 -5.53
CA VAL A 53 4.00 11.58 -5.40
C VAL A 53 3.94 10.80 -6.71
N VAL A 54 2.80 10.78 -7.41
CA VAL A 54 2.71 10.10 -8.72
C VAL A 54 3.61 10.78 -9.77
N ASP A 55 3.67 12.11 -9.80
CA ASP A 55 4.54 12.85 -10.71
C ASP A 55 6.03 12.54 -10.47
N LEU A 56 6.44 12.48 -9.19
CA LEU A 56 7.80 12.12 -8.80
C LEU A 56 8.14 10.67 -9.14
N LEU A 57 7.20 9.73 -8.93
CA LEU A 57 7.39 8.34 -9.31
C LEU A 57 7.62 8.18 -10.83
N VAL A 58 6.87 8.92 -11.65
CA VAL A 58 7.07 8.95 -13.11
C VAL A 58 8.47 9.46 -13.44
N LYS A 59 8.85 10.61 -12.89
CA LYS A 59 10.17 11.22 -13.12
C LYS A 59 11.30 10.25 -12.79
N VAL A 60 11.29 9.67 -11.59
CA VAL A 60 12.32 8.72 -11.13
C VAL A 60 12.37 7.49 -12.02
N ARG A 61 11.21 6.90 -12.38
CA ARG A 61 11.15 5.74 -13.27
C ARG A 61 11.74 6.06 -14.65
N ASP A 62 11.40 7.20 -15.22
CA ASP A 62 11.84 7.58 -16.57
C ASP A 62 13.34 7.90 -16.59
N ASP A 63 13.87 8.53 -15.54
CA ASP A 63 15.31 8.74 -15.34
C ASP A 63 16.09 7.41 -15.19
N GLN A 64 15.54 6.43 -14.46
CA GLN A 64 16.11 5.09 -14.36
C GLN A 64 16.12 4.38 -15.71
N LYS A 65 15.01 4.43 -16.45
CA LYS A 65 14.90 3.83 -17.79
C LYS A 65 15.87 4.46 -18.79
N ALA A 66 16.04 5.77 -18.76
CA ALA A 66 17.00 6.48 -19.62
C ALA A 66 18.46 6.02 -19.36
N LYS A 67 18.75 5.57 -18.14
CA LYS A 67 20.04 4.99 -17.74
C LYS A 67 20.13 3.47 -18.00
N GLY A 68 19.14 2.87 -18.65
CA GLY A 68 19.07 1.43 -18.91
C GLY A 68 18.81 0.58 -17.65
N LYS A 69 18.24 1.19 -16.60
CA LYS A 69 17.94 0.52 -15.33
C LYS A 69 16.47 0.11 -15.23
N GLU A 70 16.24 -0.98 -14.52
CA GLU A 70 14.90 -1.42 -14.14
C GLU A 70 14.29 -0.51 -13.06
N PRO A 71 12.99 -0.15 -13.12
CA PRO A 71 12.36 0.71 -12.12
C PRO A 71 12.46 0.16 -10.70
N THR A 72 12.96 0.97 -9.76
CA THR A 72 13.04 0.60 -8.33
C THR A 72 11.75 0.92 -7.61
N ALA A 73 11.19 2.10 -7.87
CA ALA A 73 9.88 2.49 -7.38
C ALA A 73 8.80 1.95 -8.33
N ILE A 74 7.96 1.04 -7.82
CA ILE A 74 7.05 0.22 -8.64
C ILE A 74 5.58 0.47 -8.34
N GLY A 75 5.26 1.24 -7.30
CA GLY A 75 3.89 1.39 -6.86
C GLY A 75 3.67 2.49 -5.85
N ILE A 76 2.39 2.69 -5.57
CA ILE A 76 1.87 3.64 -4.60
C ILE A 76 0.90 2.93 -3.67
N GLU A 77 0.81 3.42 -2.44
CA GLU A 77 -0.19 2.96 -1.49
C GLU A 77 -0.93 4.09 -0.78
N LEU A 78 -2.11 3.78 -0.25
CA LEU A 78 -2.81 4.62 0.72
C LEU A 78 -2.69 3.99 2.11
N SER A 79 -2.17 4.76 3.07
CA SER A 79 -1.95 4.36 4.47
C SER A 79 -2.05 5.57 5.40
N GLY A 80 -1.87 5.40 6.71
CA GLY A 80 -2.06 6.47 7.71
C GLY A 80 -3.27 6.19 8.60
N ASP A 81 -3.77 7.18 9.35
CA ASP A 81 -4.89 6.96 10.26
C ASP A 81 -6.16 6.56 9.49
N PRO A 82 -6.67 5.32 9.62
CA PRO A 82 -7.80 4.84 8.83
C PRO A 82 -9.12 5.57 9.12
N ARG A 83 -9.18 6.36 10.20
CA ARG A 83 -10.35 7.17 10.59
C ARG A 83 -10.33 8.56 9.95
N SER A 84 -9.26 8.91 9.23
CA SER A 84 -9.04 10.23 8.65
C SER A 84 -8.90 10.14 7.14
N GLY A 85 -9.46 11.13 6.44
CA GLY A 85 -9.45 11.19 4.97
C GLY A 85 -10.36 10.14 4.33
N GLU A 86 -10.77 10.40 3.09
CA GLU A 86 -11.63 9.51 2.31
C GLU A 86 -10.91 9.10 1.01
N PHE A 87 -10.97 7.82 0.66
CA PHE A 87 -10.32 7.28 -0.53
C PHE A 87 -10.73 8.01 -1.82
N GLU A 88 -12.00 8.40 -1.96
CA GLU A 88 -12.52 9.13 -3.13
C GLU A 88 -11.68 10.38 -3.46
N LYS A 89 -11.13 11.06 -2.45
CA LYS A 89 -10.21 12.21 -2.63
C LYS A 89 -8.92 11.84 -3.35
N PHE A 90 -8.41 10.64 -3.12
CA PHE A 90 -7.12 10.17 -3.66
C PHE A 90 -7.29 9.32 -4.92
N LYS A 91 -8.46 8.72 -5.10
CA LYS A 91 -8.81 7.79 -6.17
C LYS A 91 -8.42 8.25 -7.57
N PRO A 92 -8.62 9.53 -8.00
CA PRO A 92 -8.16 9.97 -9.32
C PRO A 92 -6.64 9.80 -9.53
N HIS A 93 -5.85 10.02 -8.48
CA HIS A 93 -4.38 9.90 -8.54
C HIS A 93 -3.93 8.43 -8.53
N PHE A 94 -4.62 7.58 -7.78
CA PHE A 94 -4.38 6.12 -7.81
C PHE A 94 -4.78 5.52 -9.16
N ARG A 95 -5.88 5.98 -9.76
CA ARG A 95 -6.32 5.56 -11.09
C ARG A 95 -5.29 5.96 -12.15
N ARG A 96 -4.79 7.20 -12.08
CA ARG A 96 -3.67 7.66 -12.91
C ARG A 96 -2.41 6.81 -12.71
N ALA A 97 -2.08 6.43 -11.48
CA ALA A 97 -0.92 5.57 -11.21
C ALA A 97 -1.06 4.21 -11.91
N GLN A 98 -2.24 3.57 -11.85
CA GLN A 98 -2.52 2.32 -12.57
C GLN A 98 -2.40 2.49 -14.10
N GLU A 99 -2.96 3.57 -14.66
CA GLU A 99 -2.87 3.89 -16.10
C GLU A 99 -1.42 4.08 -16.56
N LEU A 100 -0.55 4.59 -15.68
CA LEU A 100 0.89 4.75 -15.92
C LEU A 100 1.69 3.47 -15.64
N GLY A 101 1.04 2.38 -15.24
CA GLY A 101 1.65 1.08 -15.00
C GLY A 101 2.25 0.89 -13.60
N PHE A 102 2.02 1.81 -12.67
CA PHE A 102 2.37 1.60 -11.25
C PHE A 102 1.37 0.69 -10.57
N LYS A 103 1.87 -0.12 -9.63
CA LYS A 103 1.05 -1.00 -8.81
C LYS A 103 0.40 -0.23 -7.67
N THR A 104 -0.84 -0.57 -7.33
CA THR A 104 -1.57 0.06 -6.22
C THR A 104 -1.86 -0.94 -5.11
N THR A 105 -1.72 -0.50 -3.86
CA THR A 105 -2.22 -1.23 -2.69
C THR A 105 -2.93 -0.26 -1.74
N LEU A 106 -4.02 -0.68 -1.12
CA LEU A 106 -4.82 0.17 -0.24
C LEU A 106 -4.95 -0.49 1.12
N HIS A 107 -4.62 0.21 2.20
CA HIS A 107 -5.04 -0.23 3.53
C HIS A 107 -6.56 -0.06 3.62
N CYS A 108 -7.25 -1.18 3.82
CA CYS A 108 -8.69 -1.27 3.64
C CYS A 108 -9.32 -1.98 4.83
N ALA A 109 -10.39 -1.38 5.37
CA ALA A 109 -11.14 -1.92 6.50
C ALA A 109 -10.25 -2.29 7.71
N GLU A 110 -9.33 -1.38 8.07
CA GLU A 110 -8.52 -1.48 9.29
C GLU A 110 -9.32 -1.17 10.56
N CYS A 111 -10.40 -0.39 10.43
CA CYS A 111 -11.32 -0.09 11.52
C CYS A 111 -12.78 -0.09 11.05
N LYS A 112 -13.73 -0.09 11.99
CA LYS A 112 -15.17 -0.18 11.70
C LYS A 112 -15.70 1.02 10.93
N GLU A 113 -15.08 2.17 11.13
CA GLU A 113 -15.43 3.45 10.52
C GLU A 113 -15.22 3.43 9.00
N GLN A 114 -14.32 2.57 8.49
CA GLN A 114 -14.05 2.43 7.06
C GLN A 114 -15.05 1.56 6.30
N LYS A 115 -16.10 1.04 6.93
CA LYS A 115 -16.98 0.03 6.30
C LYS A 115 -17.58 0.49 4.97
N LEU A 116 -17.92 1.78 4.83
CA LEU A 116 -18.44 2.36 3.59
C LEU A 116 -17.33 2.55 2.55
N GLU A 117 -16.20 3.13 2.96
CA GLU A 117 -15.02 3.35 2.12
C GLU A 117 -14.46 2.03 1.55
N ALA A 118 -14.51 0.94 2.32
CA ALA A 118 -14.01 -0.36 1.93
C ALA A 118 -14.64 -0.89 0.65
N GLN A 119 -15.95 -0.67 0.43
CA GLN A 119 -16.59 -1.10 -0.81
C GLN A 119 -16.04 -0.34 -2.01
N GLU A 120 -15.86 0.97 -1.86
CA GLU A 120 -15.29 1.82 -2.90
C GLU A 120 -13.85 1.41 -3.26
N MET A 121 -13.05 1.06 -2.26
CA MET A 121 -11.69 0.55 -2.44
C MET A 121 -11.66 -0.81 -3.17
N ILE A 122 -12.61 -1.71 -2.88
CA ILE A 122 -12.70 -3.00 -3.58
C ILE A 122 -13.12 -2.78 -5.04
N ASP A 123 -14.13 -1.92 -5.26
CA ASP A 123 -14.64 -1.63 -6.61
C ASP A 123 -13.61 -0.90 -7.48
N PHE A 124 -12.67 -0.19 -6.86
CA PHE A 124 -11.51 0.40 -7.53
C PHE A 124 -10.52 -0.66 -8.10
N LYS A 125 -10.51 -1.88 -7.57
CA LYS A 125 -9.65 -2.99 -7.99
C LYS A 125 -8.14 -2.65 -7.91
N PRO A 126 -7.60 -2.39 -6.69
CA PRO A 126 -6.17 -2.25 -6.52
C PRO A 126 -5.46 -3.58 -6.79
N ASP A 127 -4.14 -3.53 -7.03
CA ASP A 127 -3.36 -4.76 -7.23
C ASP A 127 -3.28 -5.61 -5.95
N ARG A 128 -3.41 -5.00 -4.76
CA ARG A 128 -3.50 -5.66 -3.45
C ARG A 128 -4.34 -4.85 -2.46
N LEU A 129 -4.79 -5.50 -1.39
CA LEU A 129 -5.40 -4.83 -0.24
C LEU A 129 -4.62 -5.16 1.05
N GLY A 130 -4.50 -4.20 1.95
CA GLY A 130 -3.89 -4.39 3.27
C GLY A 130 -4.92 -4.57 4.38
N HIS A 131 -4.61 -5.42 5.35
CA HIS A 131 -5.39 -5.74 6.56
C HIS A 131 -6.73 -6.44 6.31
N CYS A 132 -7.72 -5.73 5.78
CA CYS A 132 -9.07 -6.21 5.45
C CYS A 132 -9.91 -6.75 6.62
N ILE A 133 -9.45 -6.62 7.86
CA ILE A 133 -10.01 -7.28 9.06
C ILE A 133 -11.46 -6.94 9.39
N TYR A 134 -11.99 -5.80 8.93
CA TYR A 134 -13.39 -5.41 9.12
C TYR A 134 -14.24 -5.57 7.85
N LEU A 135 -13.74 -6.24 6.81
CA LEU A 135 -14.57 -6.61 5.66
C LEU A 135 -15.69 -7.56 6.07
N SER A 136 -16.86 -7.38 5.46
CA SER A 136 -17.97 -8.32 5.58
C SER A 136 -17.72 -9.59 4.77
N LYS A 137 -18.44 -10.68 5.08
CA LYS A 137 -18.44 -11.93 4.29
C LYS A 137 -18.66 -11.72 2.80
N GLN A 138 -19.54 -10.78 2.44
CA GLN A 138 -19.85 -10.47 1.04
C GLN A 138 -18.65 -9.79 0.36
N GLN A 139 -18.00 -8.86 1.06
CA GLN A 139 -16.79 -8.18 0.57
C GLN A 139 -15.61 -9.14 0.46
N ILE A 140 -15.40 -10.02 1.45
CA ILE A 140 -14.37 -11.07 1.40
C ILE A 140 -14.58 -11.97 0.18
N LYS A 141 -15.82 -12.41 -0.05
CA LYS A 141 -16.19 -13.19 -1.24
C LYS A 141 -15.87 -12.41 -2.53
N GLN A 142 -16.25 -11.14 -2.62
CA GLN A 142 -15.97 -10.30 -3.78
C GLN A 142 -14.46 -10.14 -4.04
N VAL A 143 -13.67 -9.83 -3.00
CA VAL A 143 -12.20 -9.75 -3.07
C VAL A 143 -11.61 -11.07 -3.55
N ALA A 144 -12.13 -12.19 -3.05
CA ALA A 144 -11.68 -13.52 -3.46
C ALA A 144 -12.02 -13.85 -4.91
N GLU A 145 -13.24 -13.54 -5.36
CA GLU A 145 -13.67 -13.71 -6.75
C GLU A 145 -12.90 -12.81 -7.73
N MET A 146 -12.53 -11.60 -7.30
CA MET A 146 -11.67 -10.69 -8.08
C MET A 146 -10.20 -11.11 -8.08
N GLY A 147 -9.79 -12.01 -7.19
CA GLY A 147 -8.41 -12.47 -7.06
C GLY A 147 -7.45 -11.40 -6.55
N ILE A 148 -7.92 -10.37 -5.84
CA ILE A 148 -7.08 -9.29 -5.31
C ILE A 148 -6.36 -9.79 -4.05
N PRO A 149 -5.03 -10.01 -4.07
CA PRO A 149 -4.32 -10.55 -2.91
C PRO A 149 -4.43 -9.65 -1.68
N VAL A 150 -4.49 -10.28 -0.50
CA VAL A 150 -4.60 -9.58 0.78
C VAL A 150 -3.30 -9.70 1.58
N GLU A 151 -2.73 -8.55 1.94
CA GLU A 151 -1.59 -8.42 2.86
C GLU A 151 -2.10 -8.52 4.30
N VAL A 152 -1.72 -9.59 4.98
CA VAL A 152 -2.20 -9.94 6.31
C VAL A 152 -1.10 -9.65 7.34
N CYS A 153 -1.39 -8.83 8.35
CA CYS A 153 -0.43 -8.35 9.35
C CYS A 153 -0.83 -8.77 10.78
N PRO A 154 -0.58 -10.03 11.21
CA PRO A 154 -1.17 -10.57 12.44
C PRO A 154 -0.83 -9.78 13.72
N THR A 155 0.45 -9.48 13.96
CA THR A 155 0.88 -8.79 15.18
C THR A 155 0.34 -7.35 15.21
N SER A 156 0.45 -6.62 14.10
CA SER A 156 -0.11 -5.28 13.96
C SER A 156 -1.62 -5.28 14.22
N ASN A 157 -2.38 -6.16 13.58
CA ASN A 157 -3.84 -6.23 13.77
C ASN A 157 -4.21 -6.38 15.25
N VAL A 158 -3.56 -7.30 15.97
CA VAL A 158 -3.83 -7.52 17.40
C VAL A 158 -3.47 -6.29 18.24
N ALA A 159 -2.39 -5.59 17.89
CA ALA A 159 -1.89 -4.44 18.65
C ALA A 159 -2.64 -3.13 18.37
N SER A 160 -3.04 -2.86 17.13
CA SER A 160 -3.44 -1.52 16.66
C SER A 160 -4.91 -1.37 16.29
N THR A 161 -5.62 -2.46 15.97
CA THR A 161 -6.94 -2.36 15.29
C THR A 161 -8.16 -2.71 16.16
N GLN A 162 -7.97 -2.83 17.49
CA GLN A 162 -8.96 -3.38 18.43
C GLN A 162 -9.47 -4.78 18.04
N CYS A 163 -8.82 -5.44 17.08
CA CYS A 163 -9.16 -6.78 16.62
C CYS A 163 -8.38 -7.80 17.45
N SER A 164 -9.04 -8.43 18.41
CA SER A 164 -8.42 -9.51 19.18
C SER A 164 -8.00 -10.68 18.27
N LEU A 165 -7.05 -11.50 18.71
CA LEU A 165 -6.69 -12.72 17.99
C LEU A 165 -7.92 -13.63 17.74
N ALA A 166 -8.84 -13.71 18.70
CA ALA A 166 -10.08 -14.47 18.56
C ALA A 166 -11.02 -13.91 17.49
N SER A 167 -10.99 -12.60 17.26
CA SER A 167 -11.76 -11.93 16.20
C SER A 167 -11.08 -12.04 14.83
N PHE A 168 -9.75 -12.08 14.81
CA PHE A 168 -8.94 -12.13 13.60
C PHE A 168 -8.91 -13.53 12.95
N LEU A 169 -8.81 -14.60 13.73
CA LEU A 169 -8.70 -15.96 13.20
C LEU A 169 -9.90 -16.40 12.33
N PRO A 170 -11.18 -16.13 12.70
CA PRO A 170 -12.31 -16.42 11.83
C PRO A 170 -12.23 -15.71 10.48
N HIS A 171 -11.72 -14.48 10.47
CA HIS A 171 -11.59 -13.67 9.26
C HIS A 171 -10.59 -14.28 8.26
N ILE A 172 -9.44 -14.75 8.76
CA ILE A 172 -8.46 -15.47 7.93
C ILE A 172 -9.02 -16.80 7.41
N LYS A 173 -9.78 -17.52 8.23
CA LYS A 173 -10.47 -18.75 7.79
C LYS A 173 -11.46 -18.50 6.65
N GLU A 174 -12.15 -17.35 6.66
CA GLU A 174 -13.08 -17.01 5.57
C GLU A 174 -12.32 -16.85 4.24
N PHE A 175 -11.17 -16.17 4.22
CA PHE A 175 -10.32 -16.12 3.02
C PHE A 175 -9.79 -17.50 2.60
N GLU A 176 -9.39 -18.34 3.57
CA GLU A 176 -8.91 -19.70 3.31
C GLU A 176 -9.98 -20.58 2.65
N MET A 177 -11.26 -20.44 3.04
CA MET A 177 -12.38 -21.16 2.43
C MET A 177 -12.51 -20.89 0.92
N PHE A 178 -12.11 -19.71 0.46
CA PHE A 178 -12.08 -19.36 -0.97
C PHE A 178 -10.76 -19.72 -1.66
N LYS A 179 -9.82 -20.38 -0.97
CA LYS A 179 -8.43 -20.62 -1.43
C LYS A 179 -7.77 -19.31 -1.90
N HIS A 180 -8.08 -18.21 -1.21
CA HIS A 180 -7.65 -16.89 -1.61
C HIS A 180 -6.15 -16.66 -1.37
N ASN A 181 -5.55 -15.75 -2.13
CA ASN A 181 -4.13 -15.42 -2.01
C ASN A 181 -3.89 -14.43 -0.85
N THR A 182 -3.67 -14.95 0.34
CA THR A 182 -3.26 -14.17 1.51
C THR A 182 -1.75 -14.21 1.70
N VAL A 183 -1.12 -13.04 1.90
CA VAL A 183 0.33 -12.90 2.07
C VAL A 183 0.62 -12.39 3.48
N ILE A 184 1.33 -13.18 4.28
CA ILE A 184 1.73 -12.79 5.64
C ILE A 184 2.82 -11.71 5.56
N CYS A 185 2.56 -10.57 6.20
CA CYS A 185 3.40 -9.39 6.24
C CYS A 185 3.67 -8.96 7.69
N CYS A 186 4.78 -8.26 7.93
CA CYS A 186 5.13 -7.77 9.26
C CYS A 186 4.45 -6.45 9.63
N ASP A 187 4.01 -5.67 8.63
CA ASP A 187 3.67 -4.27 8.79
C ASP A 187 4.90 -3.44 9.26
N ASP A 188 4.93 -3.00 10.51
CA ASP A 188 6.02 -2.24 11.11
C ASP A 188 6.84 -3.07 12.11
N THR A 189 7.92 -3.70 11.65
CA THR A 189 8.76 -4.62 12.46
C THR A 189 9.43 -4.00 13.68
N LEU A 190 9.61 -2.68 13.71
CA LEU A 190 10.24 -2.00 14.84
C LEU A 190 9.21 -1.51 15.86
N LEU A 191 7.95 -1.37 15.45
CA LEU A 191 6.87 -0.88 16.30
C LEU A 191 6.16 -2.02 17.05
N PHE A 192 6.01 -3.18 16.39
CA PHE A 192 5.33 -4.38 16.90
C PHE A 192 6.30 -5.54 17.13
#